data_AF-A0A4W2ERF2-F1
#
_entry.id   AF-A0A4W2ERF2-F1
#
_cell.length_a   1.000
_cell.length_b   1.000
_cell.length_c   1.000
_cell.angle_alpha   90.00
_cell.angle_beta   90.00
_cell.angle_gamma   90.00
#
_symmetry.space_group_name_H-M   'P 1'
#
loop_
_entity.id
_entity.type
_entity.pdbx_description
1 polymer ?
#
loop_
_entity_poly.entity_id
_entity_poly.type
_entity_poly.pdbx_seq_one_letter_code
_entity_poly.pdbx_strand_id
1 'polypeptide(L)'
;MGLLWCVMSLYFYGILQSHASERCDDWGLDTMRQIQVYEDEPARIKCPLFEHFLKYNYSTAHSAGLTLIWYWTRQDRDLEEPINFRLPENRISKEKDVLWFRPTLLNDTGNYTCMLRNTTYCSKVAFPLEVVQKDNCFNSPMKLPVHKLYLEYGVQKISCPNIDGFFPSNIKPNITWYMGCRKIHNFNNVLPEGMNLSFIIAMVSNNGDYTCVVTYPENGRTFTLTRTQTVKVVGSPNDAMPPHIYSPDDHVVYEKEPGEELLIPCKVYFSYLKDSRNEIWWTIDGKKPEDTTIDVSVNESVILKVTEDETRTQLLSIKKVTAEDLKRNYVCHARNAKGEVDRAANVKQKAPRYTVELACGFGATVLLVVILIVIYHVYWLEMVLFYRAHFGTDETILDGKEYDIYVSYARNAEEEEFVLLTLRGVLENEFGYKLCIFDRDSLPGGRSFEYLPHCFEGNKGQLSWKVIYVGMGISTNFGKDFVLSASKYSRVLKIYLKPDKYTVVNSMLKAKKAVLKGVHSHKKKEDPDVTHLPAAQNTAAQEAAQISSEERP
;
A
#
# COMPACT_ATOMS: atom_id res chain seq x y z
N MET A 1 37.86 -97.22 19.05
CA MET A 1 36.96 -96.05 19.01
C MET A 1 37.80 -94.79 19.19
N GLY A 2 38.01 -94.03 18.11
CA GLY A 2 38.57 -92.65 18.02
C GLY A 2 39.97 -92.43 18.61
N LEU A 3 41.07 -92.25 17.87
CA LEU A 3 41.26 -91.67 16.54
C LEU A 3 40.63 -90.28 16.39
N LEU A 4 40.84 -89.38 17.37
CA LEU A 4 40.55 -87.95 17.18
C LEU A 4 41.23 -86.97 18.16
N TRP A 5 42.39 -87.30 18.76
CA TRP A 5 43.05 -86.40 19.73
C TRP A 5 44.54 -86.08 19.48
N CYS A 6 45.08 -86.38 18.29
CA CYS A 6 46.48 -86.08 17.95
C CYS A 6 46.67 -85.08 16.79
N VAL A 7 45.62 -84.34 16.38
CA VAL A 7 45.72 -83.31 15.32
C VAL A 7 45.66 -81.88 15.89
N MET A 8 45.79 -81.72 17.22
CA MET A 8 45.70 -80.43 17.91
C MET A 8 47.03 -79.74 18.20
N SER A 9 48.17 -80.15 17.60
CA SER A 9 49.45 -79.55 17.99
C SER A 9 50.46 -79.19 16.89
N LEU A 10 50.21 -79.41 15.58
CA LEU A 10 51.29 -79.19 14.59
C LEU A 10 50.94 -78.53 13.25
N TYR A 11 49.73 -78.04 12.99
CA TYR A 11 49.49 -77.20 11.81
C TYR A 11 48.60 -75.98 12.07
N PHE A 12 48.75 -75.37 13.26
CA PHE A 12 48.72 -73.90 13.38
C PHE A 12 50.00 -73.31 12.75
N TYR A 13 50.26 -73.69 11.51
CA TYR A 13 51.06 -72.95 10.54
C TYR A 13 50.10 -72.48 9.43
N GLY A 14 48.91 -72.03 9.83
CA GLY A 14 48.30 -70.91 9.15
C GLY A 14 49.20 -69.72 9.45
N ILE A 15 50.18 -69.51 8.56
CA ILE A 15 50.88 -68.25 8.41
C ILE A 15 49.77 -67.20 8.27
N LEU A 16 49.33 -66.64 9.39
CA LEU A 16 48.81 -65.29 9.38
C LEU A 16 50.07 -64.44 9.19
N GLN A 17 50.56 -64.45 7.95
CA GLN A 17 51.14 -63.26 7.35
C GLN A 17 50.09 -62.20 7.65
N SER A 18 50.29 -61.47 8.74
CA SER A 18 49.90 -60.09 8.75
C SER A 18 50.60 -59.55 7.51
N HIS A 19 49.84 -59.42 6.42
CA HIS A 19 50.16 -58.50 5.35
C HIS A 19 50.32 -57.15 6.06
N ALA A 20 51.52 -56.89 6.57
CA ALA A 20 51.96 -55.57 6.94
C ALA A 20 51.78 -54.78 5.67
N SER A 21 50.78 -53.90 5.71
CA SER A 21 50.17 -53.23 4.58
C SER A 21 51.20 -52.87 3.50
N GLU A 22 51.15 -53.53 2.34
CA GLU A 22 51.80 -53.03 1.12
C GLU A 22 51.20 -51.68 0.69
N ARG A 23 50.07 -51.28 1.29
CA ARG A 23 49.33 -50.07 0.98
C ARG A 23 49.69 -48.96 1.98
N CYS A 24 50.25 -47.87 1.47
CA CYS A 24 50.49 -46.67 2.26
C CYS A 24 49.16 -46.01 2.65
N ASP A 25 49.06 -45.47 3.86
CA ASP A 25 47.88 -44.70 4.28
C ASP A 25 47.84 -43.38 3.49
N ASP A 26 46.93 -43.31 2.53
CA ASP A 26 46.78 -42.20 1.60
C ASP A 26 45.64 -41.29 2.05
N TRP A 27 45.98 -40.05 2.42
CA TRP A 27 45.00 -39.01 2.78
C TRP A 27 44.33 -38.39 1.55
N GLY A 28 44.74 -38.77 0.35
CA GLY A 28 44.24 -38.21 -0.90
C GLY A 28 44.86 -36.85 -1.24
N LEU A 29 44.14 -36.10 -2.06
CA LEU A 29 44.54 -34.76 -2.52
C LEU A 29 43.95 -33.68 -1.59
N ASP A 30 44.80 -32.88 -0.96
CA ASP A 30 44.38 -31.70 -0.21
C ASP A 30 43.96 -30.57 -1.16
N THR A 31 42.71 -30.65 -1.62
CA THR A 31 42.10 -29.65 -2.52
C THR A 31 41.67 -28.37 -1.81
N MET A 32 41.63 -28.37 -0.48
CA MET A 32 41.27 -27.19 0.31
C MET A 32 42.33 -26.09 0.24
N ARG A 33 43.58 -26.46 -0.10
CA ARG A 33 44.71 -25.54 -0.24
C ARG A 33 45.44 -25.75 -1.56
N GLN A 34 44.90 -25.19 -2.63
CA GLN A 34 45.67 -24.97 -3.84
C GLN A 34 46.78 -23.94 -3.56
N ILE A 35 48.03 -24.38 -3.65
CA ILE A 35 49.18 -23.51 -3.39
C ILE A 35 49.58 -22.85 -4.70
N GLN A 36 49.55 -21.52 -4.71
CA GLN A 36 49.97 -20.72 -5.85
C GLN A 36 51.29 -20.02 -5.53
N VAL A 37 52.23 -20.08 -6.46
CA VAL A 37 53.55 -19.44 -6.35
C VAL A 37 53.89 -18.72 -7.65
N TYR A 38 54.62 -17.62 -7.59
CA TYR A 38 55.05 -16.93 -8.80
C TYR A 38 56.17 -17.69 -9.52
N GLU A 39 56.19 -17.60 -10.85
CA GLU A 39 57.32 -18.01 -11.69
C GLU A 39 58.55 -17.13 -11.41
N ASP A 40 59.75 -17.72 -11.53
CA ASP A 40 61.05 -17.06 -11.36
C ASP A 40 61.32 -16.49 -9.94
N GLU A 41 60.50 -16.87 -8.96
CA GLU A 41 60.69 -16.52 -7.56
C GLU A 41 61.03 -17.78 -6.73
N PRO A 42 61.76 -17.66 -5.61
CA PRO A 42 61.93 -18.79 -4.75
C PRO A 42 60.60 -19.15 -4.07
N ALA A 43 60.34 -20.46 -3.96
CA ALA A 43 59.17 -20.99 -3.27
C ALA A 43 59.58 -21.99 -2.20
N ARG A 44 58.83 -21.97 -1.11
CA ARG A 44 59.05 -22.81 0.06
C ARG A 44 57.75 -23.51 0.40
N ILE A 45 57.71 -24.82 0.19
CA ILE A 45 56.49 -25.62 0.36
C ILE A 45 56.68 -26.60 1.51
N LYS A 46 55.87 -26.49 2.55
CA LYS A 46 55.91 -27.38 3.71
C LYS A 46 54.97 -28.56 3.52
N CYS A 47 55.38 -29.75 3.95
CA CYS A 47 54.56 -30.95 3.83
C CYS A 47 53.29 -30.86 4.73
N PRO A 48 52.07 -30.97 4.16
CA PRO A 48 50.82 -30.86 4.91
C PRO A 48 50.62 -31.92 6.00
N LEU A 49 51.31 -33.07 5.90
CA LEU A 49 51.24 -34.14 6.90
C LEU A 49 51.49 -33.61 8.33
N PHE A 50 52.44 -32.68 8.50
CA PHE A 50 52.82 -32.16 9.82
C PHE A 50 51.96 -30.97 10.27
N GLU A 51 51.02 -30.50 9.45
CA GLU A 51 50.14 -29.38 9.80
C GLU A 51 48.74 -29.84 10.16
N HIS A 52 48.18 -30.80 9.42
CA HIS A 52 46.75 -31.13 9.53
C HIS A 52 46.44 -32.60 9.83
N PHE A 53 47.30 -33.52 9.37
CA PHE A 53 46.98 -34.94 9.39
C PHE A 53 47.65 -35.68 10.55
N LEU A 54 48.88 -35.33 10.88
CA LEU A 54 49.66 -35.95 11.94
C LEU A 54 49.81 -34.98 13.12
N LYS A 55 49.73 -35.54 14.33
CA LYS A 55 50.02 -34.80 15.57
C LYS A 55 51.51 -34.61 15.83
N TYR A 56 52.37 -35.31 15.08
CA TYR A 56 53.82 -35.25 15.24
C TYR A 56 54.41 -34.08 14.47
N ASN A 57 55.48 -33.47 15.00
CA ASN A 57 56.32 -32.56 14.23
C ASN A 57 57.39 -33.36 13.44
N TYR A 58 58.05 -32.70 12.50
CA TYR A 58 59.10 -33.34 11.69
C TYR A 58 60.25 -33.90 12.54
N SER A 59 60.71 -33.16 13.55
CA SER A 59 61.84 -33.55 14.39
C SER A 59 61.56 -34.85 15.16
N THR A 60 60.37 -34.98 15.73
CA THR A 60 59.91 -36.18 16.44
C THR A 60 59.77 -37.35 15.47
N ALA A 61 59.17 -37.13 14.30
CA ALA A 61 59.06 -38.16 13.28
C ALA A 61 60.45 -38.66 12.83
N HIS A 62 61.37 -37.74 12.56
CA HIS A 62 62.73 -38.06 12.16
C HIS A 62 63.48 -38.83 13.26
N SER A 63 63.35 -38.42 14.52
CA SER A 63 63.96 -39.11 15.66
C SER A 63 63.41 -40.53 15.88
N ALA A 64 62.16 -40.78 15.47
CA ALA A 64 61.52 -42.09 15.50
C ALA A 64 61.92 -42.99 14.30
N GLY A 65 62.87 -42.57 13.47
CA GLY A 65 63.35 -43.33 12.31
C GLY A 65 62.45 -43.22 11.07
N LEU A 66 61.49 -42.29 11.03
CA LEU A 66 60.67 -42.04 9.85
C LEU A 66 61.42 -41.18 8.83
N THR A 67 61.33 -41.56 7.57
CA THR A 67 61.94 -40.83 6.45
C THR A 67 60.86 -40.16 5.62
N LEU A 68 61.01 -38.85 5.41
CA LEU A 68 60.16 -38.07 4.49
C LEU A 68 60.68 -38.19 3.05
N ILE A 69 59.83 -38.52 2.11
CA ILE A 69 60.13 -38.68 0.69
C ILE A 69 59.14 -37.82 -0.09
N TRP A 70 59.59 -37.25 -1.21
CA TRP A 70 58.77 -36.41 -2.07
C TRP A 70 58.64 -37.01 -3.47
N TYR A 71 57.42 -37.00 -3.98
CA TYR A 71 57.07 -37.38 -5.34
C TYR A 71 56.25 -36.26 -5.97
N TRP A 72 56.09 -36.35 -7.28
CA TRP A 72 55.22 -35.46 -8.01
C TRP A 72 54.61 -36.13 -9.23
N THR A 73 53.48 -35.59 -9.65
CA THR A 73 52.78 -35.94 -10.89
C THR A 73 52.58 -34.63 -11.63
N ARG A 74 53.27 -34.47 -12.78
CA ARG A 74 53.12 -33.26 -13.59
C ARG A 74 51.73 -33.19 -14.21
N GLN A 75 51.27 -31.99 -14.52
CA GLN A 75 49.92 -31.78 -15.09
C GLN A 75 49.70 -32.49 -16.44
N ASP A 76 50.77 -32.76 -17.19
CA ASP A 76 50.78 -33.43 -18.50
C ASP A 76 51.06 -34.95 -18.42
N ARG A 77 51.21 -35.51 -17.22
CA ARG A 77 51.57 -36.93 -17.02
C ARG A 77 50.69 -37.58 -15.97
N ASP A 78 50.37 -38.85 -16.18
CA ASP A 78 49.55 -39.63 -15.23
C ASP A 78 50.38 -40.43 -14.21
N LEU A 79 51.71 -40.42 -14.34
CA LEU A 79 52.61 -41.21 -13.50
C LEU A 79 53.28 -40.37 -12.41
N GLU A 80 53.28 -40.90 -11.19
CA GLU A 80 53.99 -40.34 -10.04
C GLU A 80 55.49 -40.69 -10.13
N GLU A 81 56.33 -39.66 -10.19
CA GLU A 81 57.79 -39.78 -10.29
C GLU A 81 58.46 -39.27 -9.01
N PRO A 82 59.61 -39.83 -8.58
CA PRO A 82 60.38 -39.26 -7.49
C PRO A 82 61.00 -37.92 -7.90
N ILE A 83 61.00 -36.94 -6.99
CA ILE A 83 61.61 -35.64 -7.27
C ILE A 83 63.13 -35.77 -7.40
N ASN A 84 63.67 -35.22 -8.49
CA ASN A 84 65.11 -35.19 -8.71
C ASN A 84 65.76 -34.01 -7.96
N PHE A 85 66.42 -34.30 -6.84
CA PHE A 85 67.18 -33.31 -6.06
C PHE A 85 68.60 -33.04 -6.59
N ARG A 86 69.04 -33.72 -7.65
CA ARG A 86 70.38 -33.56 -8.24
C ARG A 86 70.38 -32.59 -9.43
N LEU A 87 69.42 -31.66 -9.45
CA LEU A 87 69.37 -30.61 -10.46
C LEU A 87 70.57 -29.66 -10.28
N PRO A 88 71.05 -29.03 -11.38
CA PRO A 88 72.08 -28.00 -11.29
C PRO A 88 71.71 -26.96 -10.22
N GLU A 89 72.72 -26.53 -9.46
CA GLU A 89 72.59 -25.43 -8.49
C GLU A 89 71.62 -25.71 -7.34
N ASN A 90 71.25 -26.99 -7.13
CA ASN A 90 70.26 -27.41 -6.14
C ASN A 90 68.94 -26.64 -6.24
N ARG A 91 68.52 -26.30 -7.48
CA ARG A 91 67.30 -25.53 -7.79
C ARG A 91 66.10 -26.08 -7.02
N ILE A 92 65.91 -27.40 -7.04
CA ILE A 92 64.97 -28.08 -6.14
C ILE A 92 65.79 -28.80 -5.07
N SER A 93 65.51 -28.49 -3.82
CA SER A 93 66.19 -29.10 -2.67
C SER A 93 65.20 -29.42 -1.56
N LYS A 94 65.56 -30.39 -0.73
CA LYS A 94 64.78 -30.79 0.43
C LYS A 94 65.51 -30.37 1.69
N GLU A 95 64.86 -29.58 2.52
CA GLU A 95 65.37 -29.15 3.83
C GLU A 95 64.32 -29.47 4.90
N LYS A 96 64.63 -30.41 5.80
CA LYS A 96 63.69 -30.89 6.83
C LYS A 96 62.36 -31.37 6.22
N ASP A 97 61.24 -30.77 6.61
CA ASP A 97 59.87 -30.98 6.16
C ASP A 97 59.45 -30.11 4.97
N VAL A 98 60.40 -29.41 4.36
CA VAL A 98 60.15 -28.39 3.35
C VAL A 98 60.82 -28.76 2.03
N LEU A 99 60.08 -28.57 0.96
CA LEU A 99 60.54 -28.59 -0.42
C LEU A 99 60.83 -27.15 -0.87
N TRP A 100 62.05 -26.92 -1.32
CA TRP A 100 62.53 -25.61 -1.77
C TRP A 100 62.70 -25.57 -3.28
N PHE A 101 62.29 -24.45 -3.86
CA PHE A 101 62.52 -24.07 -5.25
C PHE A 101 63.30 -22.75 -5.29
N ARG A 102 64.41 -22.72 -6.02
CA ARG A 102 65.31 -21.56 -6.12
C ARG A 102 65.85 -21.41 -7.56
N PRO A 103 65.08 -20.79 -8.49
CA PRO A 103 63.68 -20.38 -8.40
C PRO A 103 62.70 -21.48 -8.89
N THR A 104 61.41 -21.17 -8.84
CA THR A 104 60.33 -21.90 -9.50
C THR A 104 60.33 -21.68 -11.02
N LEU A 105 59.87 -22.68 -11.76
CA LEU A 105 59.65 -22.63 -13.21
C LEU A 105 58.22 -23.01 -13.53
N LEU A 106 57.64 -22.53 -14.64
CA LEU A 106 56.27 -22.89 -15.04
C LEU A 106 56.03 -24.40 -15.12
N ASN A 107 57.04 -25.14 -15.57
CA ASN A 107 57.05 -26.61 -15.67
C ASN A 107 57.02 -27.33 -14.31
N ASP A 108 57.16 -26.61 -13.19
CA ASP A 108 57.05 -27.18 -11.86
C ASP A 108 55.58 -27.35 -11.42
N THR A 109 54.61 -26.91 -12.23
CA THR A 109 53.17 -27.07 -11.97
C THR A 109 52.74 -28.55 -12.00
N GLY A 110 52.05 -28.98 -10.94
CA GLY A 110 51.62 -30.36 -10.80
C GLY A 110 51.17 -30.71 -9.38
N ASN A 111 50.86 -31.98 -9.17
CA ASN A 111 50.51 -32.51 -7.85
C ASN A 111 51.76 -33.02 -7.16
N TYR A 112 52.04 -32.52 -5.96
CA TYR A 112 53.18 -32.93 -5.15
C TYR A 112 52.71 -33.82 -4.02
N THR A 113 53.39 -34.95 -3.83
CA THR A 113 53.10 -35.90 -2.77
C THR A 113 54.24 -35.88 -1.77
N CYS A 114 53.95 -35.66 -0.48
CA CYS A 114 54.90 -35.93 0.58
C CYS A 114 54.49 -37.22 1.32
N MET A 115 55.46 -38.13 1.46
CA MET A 115 55.29 -39.47 2.00
C MET A 115 56.23 -39.68 3.17
N LEU A 116 55.68 -39.98 4.34
CA LEU A 116 56.43 -40.33 5.54
C LEU A 116 56.43 -41.85 5.71
N ARG A 117 57.63 -42.47 5.70
CA ARG A 117 57.77 -43.93 5.65
C ARG A 117 58.83 -44.46 6.63
N ASN A 118 58.52 -45.59 7.25
CA ASN A 118 59.42 -46.52 7.92
C ASN A 118 59.05 -47.96 7.47
N THR A 119 59.71 -48.99 8.00
CA THR A 119 59.46 -50.41 7.67
C THR A 119 58.02 -50.84 7.99
N THR A 120 57.40 -50.27 9.03
CA THR A 120 56.07 -50.65 9.52
C THR A 120 55.01 -49.56 9.37
N TYR A 121 55.40 -48.34 9.01
CA TYR A 121 54.49 -47.19 8.92
C TYR A 121 54.66 -46.48 7.59
N CYS A 122 53.55 -46.10 6.96
CA CYS A 122 53.55 -45.34 5.74
C CYS A 122 52.33 -44.44 5.68
N SER A 123 52.54 -43.14 5.53
CA SER A 123 51.46 -42.19 5.28
C SER A 123 51.86 -41.16 4.23
N LYS A 124 50.96 -40.85 3.31
CA LYS A 124 51.19 -39.88 2.23
C LYS A 124 50.00 -38.96 2.03
N VAL A 125 50.27 -37.75 1.54
CA VAL A 125 49.26 -36.79 1.11
C VAL A 125 49.76 -36.07 -0.14
N ALA A 126 48.86 -35.86 -1.09
CA ALA A 126 49.13 -35.06 -2.28
C ALA A 126 48.51 -33.66 -2.14
N PHE A 127 49.11 -32.65 -2.77
CA PHE A 127 48.53 -31.32 -2.89
C PHE A 127 48.89 -30.68 -4.23
N PRO A 128 48.00 -29.85 -4.82
CA PRO A 128 48.27 -29.19 -6.10
C PRO A 128 49.14 -27.94 -5.90
N LEU A 129 50.24 -27.86 -6.66
CA LEU A 129 51.07 -26.67 -6.81
C LEU A 129 50.85 -26.07 -8.19
N GLU A 130 50.45 -24.80 -8.23
CA GLU A 130 50.29 -24.03 -9.45
C GLU A 130 51.33 -22.91 -9.50
N VAL A 131 52.16 -22.92 -10.54
CA VAL A 131 53.10 -21.83 -10.81
C VAL A 131 52.43 -20.82 -11.72
N VAL A 132 52.38 -19.57 -11.25
CA VAL A 132 51.60 -18.49 -11.83
C VAL A 132 52.52 -17.42 -12.41
N GLN A 133 52.23 -17.00 -13.63
CA GLN A 133 52.90 -15.86 -14.25
C GLN A 133 52.29 -14.54 -13.77
N LYS A 134 53.12 -13.52 -13.61
CA LYS A 134 52.68 -12.17 -13.29
C LYS A 134 53.12 -11.20 -14.38
N ASP A 135 52.23 -10.27 -14.70
CA ASP A 135 52.55 -9.15 -15.59
C ASP A 135 53.45 -8.11 -14.88
N ASN A 136 53.96 -7.14 -15.65
CA ASN A 136 54.76 -6.02 -15.16
C ASN A 136 54.05 -5.19 -14.06
N CYS A 137 52.72 -5.20 -14.05
CA CYS A 137 51.89 -4.55 -13.04
C CYS A 137 51.31 -5.53 -11.99
N PHE A 138 51.96 -6.68 -11.77
CA PHE A 138 51.59 -7.67 -10.75
C PHE A 138 50.21 -8.33 -10.93
N ASN A 139 49.55 -8.09 -12.07
CA ASN A 139 48.31 -8.77 -12.43
C ASN A 139 48.59 -10.27 -12.61
N SER A 140 47.81 -11.11 -11.94
CA SER A 140 47.95 -12.55 -11.99
C SER A 140 46.64 -13.23 -11.56
N PRO A 141 46.41 -14.51 -11.95
CA PRO A 141 45.29 -15.31 -11.43
C PRO A 141 45.48 -15.76 -9.96
N MET A 142 46.51 -15.26 -9.26
CA MET A 142 46.78 -15.63 -7.88
C MET A 142 45.66 -15.12 -6.96
N LYS A 143 45.17 -15.98 -6.06
CA LYS A 143 44.17 -15.61 -5.05
C LYS A 143 44.81 -14.72 -3.99
N LEU A 144 44.34 -13.48 -3.91
CA LEU A 144 44.87 -12.49 -2.99
C LEU A 144 44.19 -12.57 -1.61
N PRO A 145 44.94 -12.61 -0.50
CA PRO A 145 44.37 -12.50 0.83
C PRO A 145 43.81 -11.09 1.04
N VAL A 146 42.59 -11.01 1.58
CA VAL A 146 41.95 -9.74 1.93
C VAL A 146 42.35 -9.34 3.35
N HIS A 147 42.97 -8.18 3.49
CA HIS A 147 43.31 -7.57 4.77
C HIS A 147 42.36 -6.41 5.07
N LYS A 148 41.62 -6.50 6.18
CA LYS A 148 40.63 -5.50 6.56
C LYS A 148 41.24 -4.46 7.49
N LEU A 149 41.10 -3.18 7.16
CA LEU A 149 41.50 -2.04 7.98
C LEU A 149 40.28 -1.27 8.45
N TYR A 150 40.27 -0.81 9.70
CA TYR A 150 39.17 -0.05 10.24
C TYR A 150 39.22 1.41 9.79
N LEU A 151 38.09 1.96 9.34
CA LEU A 151 37.96 3.34 8.90
C LEU A 151 38.33 4.32 10.04
N GLU A 152 39.23 5.25 9.77
CA GLU A 152 39.63 6.33 10.71
C GLU A 152 40.07 5.84 12.12
N TYR A 153 40.44 4.57 12.25
CA TYR A 153 40.79 3.93 13.51
C TYR A 153 42.29 4.03 13.78
N GLY A 154 42.76 5.25 14.04
CA GLY A 154 44.17 5.55 14.33
C GLY A 154 45.15 4.93 13.32
N VAL A 155 46.40 4.74 13.76
CA VAL A 155 47.46 4.17 12.91
C VAL A 155 47.33 2.64 12.87
N GLN A 156 47.17 2.09 11.67
CA GLN A 156 47.13 0.65 11.41
C GLN A 156 48.25 0.24 10.47
N LYS A 157 48.69 -1.02 10.53
CA LYS A 157 49.82 -1.50 9.72
C LYS A 157 49.48 -2.84 9.08
N ILE A 158 49.94 -3.02 7.85
CA ILE A 158 49.99 -4.33 7.20
C ILE A 158 51.44 -4.79 7.09
N SER A 159 51.67 -6.09 7.16
CA SER A 159 52.99 -6.70 7.00
C SER A 159 53.05 -7.47 5.68
N CYS A 160 54.21 -7.46 5.02
CA CYS A 160 54.43 -8.24 3.82
C CYS A 160 54.23 -9.74 4.12
N PRO A 161 53.30 -10.44 3.45
CA PRO A 161 52.89 -11.79 3.86
C PRO A 161 53.86 -12.85 3.35
N ASN A 162 53.98 -13.97 4.07
CA ASN A 162 54.72 -15.17 3.65
C ASN A 162 56.18 -14.90 3.20
N ILE A 163 56.92 -14.19 4.05
CA ILE A 163 58.35 -13.83 3.92
C ILE A 163 59.25 -14.67 4.83
N ASP A 164 58.66 -15.38 5.80
CA ASP A 164 59.40 -15.99 6.90
C ASP A 164 60.18 -17.22 6.44
N GLY A 165 61.47 -17.25 6.76
CA GLY A 165 62.37 -18.36 6.47
C GLY A 165 63.03 -18.33 5.09
N PHE A 166 62.78 -17.31 4.26
CA PHE A 166 63.45 -17.14 2.96
C PHE A 166 64.89 -16.64 3.06
N PHE A 167 65.22 -15.89 4.11
CA PHE A 167 66.57 -15.39 4.36
C PHE A 167 66.85 -15.37 5.87
N PRO A 168 68.11 -15.56 6.29
CA PRO A 168 68.52 -15.50 7.69
C PRO A 168 68.49 -14.06 8.24
N SER A 169 68.38 -13.92 9.56
CA SER A 169 68.20 -12.62 10.24
C SER A 169 69.38 -11.64 10.10
N ASN A 170 70.55 -12.11 9.69
CA ASN A 170 71.72 -11.27 9.41
C ASN A 170 71.62 -10.53 8.06
N ILE A 171 70.73 -10.98 7.17
CA ILE A 171 70.51 -10.33 5.87
C ILE A 171 69.37 -9.33 6.01
N LYS A 172 69.65 -8.08 5.66
CA LYS A 172 68.63 -7.03 5.54
C LYS A 172 68.13 -6.97 4.10
N PRO A 173 66.92 -7.45 3.80
CA PRO A 173 66.37 -7.36 2.46
C PRO A 173 66.01 -5.91 2.11
N ASN A 174 65.97 -5.61 0.81
CA ASN A 174 65.44 -4.35 0.30
C ASN A 174 63.97 -4.54 -0.10
N ILE A 175 63.08 -3.72 0.47
CA ILE A 175 61.62 -3.84 0.27
C ILE A 175 61.08 -2.59 -0.39
N THR A 176 60.25 -2.78 -1.41
CA THR A 176 59.49 -1.73 -2.05
C THR A 176 58.01 -2.08 -2.06
N TRP A 177 57.17 -1.10 -1.75
CA TRP A 177 55.71 -1.25 -1.75
C TRP A 177 55.09 -0.56 -2.97
N TYR A 178 54.02 -1.15 -3.50
CA TYR A 178 53.24 -0.67 -4.63
C TYR A 178 51.75 -0.72 -4.29
N MET A 179 51.00 0.24 -4.79
CA MET A 179 49.53 0.22 -4.82
C MET A 179 49.10 0.10 -6.28
N GLY A 180 48.51 -1.05 -6.64
CA GLY A 180 48.39 -1.47 -8.03
C GLY A 180 49.78 -1.49 -8.68
N CYS A 181 49.98 -0.67 -9.74
CA CYS A 181 51.26 -0.56 -10.44
C CYS A 181 52.12 0.64 -10.01
N ARG A 182 51.66 1.45 -9.04
CA ARG A 182 52.36 2.68 -8.63
C ARG A 182 53.19 2.43 -7.38
N LYS A 183 54.49 2.71 -7.46
CA LYS A 183 55.37 2.65 -6.28
C LYS A 183 54.88 3.64 -5.22
N ILE A 184 54.74 3.16 -3.99
CA ILE A 184 54.33 3.98 -2.85
C ILE A 184 55.54 4.83 -2.44
N HIS A 185 55.45 6.12 -2.72
CA HIS A 185 56.44 7.12 -2.33
C HIS A 185 55.71 8.44 -2.10
N ASN A 186 55.92 9.08 -0.94
CA ASN A 186 55.27 10.33 -0.54
C ASN A 186 53.72 10.30 -0.60
N PHE A 187 53.09 9.19 -0.20
CA PHE A 187 51.65 9.16 -0.01
C PHE A 187 51.32 9.85 1.32
N ASN A 188 50.30 10.72 1.34
CA ASN A 188 49.99 11.55 2.51
C ASN A 188 49.67 10.73 3.78
N ASN A 189 48.94 9.62 3.61
CA ASN A 189 48.42 8.82 4.72
C ASN A 189 49.00 7.40 4.78
N VAL A 190 49.95 7.06 3.89
CA VAL A 190 50.50 5.70 3.75
C VAL A 190 52.03 5.77 3.72
N LEU A 191 52.69 5.15 4.70
CA LEU A 191 54.15 5.20 4.87
C LEU A 191 54.77 3.80 4.90
N PRO A 192 55.76 3.50 4.04
CA PRO A 192 56.50 2.25 4.10
C PRO A 192 57.52 2.25 5.25
N GLU A 193 57.47 1.23 6.10
CA GLU A 193 58.35 0.99 7.25
C GLU A 193 59.08 -0.37 7.08
N GLY A 194 59.80 -0.53 5.97
CA GLY A 194 60.48 -1.79 5.63
C GLY A 194 59.46 -2.91 5.33
N MET A 195 59.40 -3.92 6.20
CA MET A 195 58.47 -5.06 6.04
C MET A 195 57.00 -4.70 6.27
N ASN A 196 56.75 -3.53 6.86
CA ASN A 196 55.41 -3.06 7.18
C ASN A 196 55.04 -1.86 6.32
N LEU A 197 53.75 -1.68 6.10
CA LEU A 197 53.17 -0.49 5.49
C LEU A 197 52.13 0.10 6.46
N SER A 198 52.39 1.32 6.91
CA SER A 198 51.58 2.02 7.90
C SER A 198 50.56 2.92 7.23
N PHE A 199 49.32 2.87 7.71
CA PHE A 199 48.21 3.74 7.35
C PHE A 199 47.93 4.65 8.54
N ILE A 200 48.26 5.94 8.44
CA ILE A 200 48.08 6.90 9.54
C ILE A 200 46.59 7.07 9.85
N ILE A 201 45.80 7.26 8.79
CA ILE A 201 44.34 7.34 8.83
C ILE A 201 43.85 6.55 7.61
N ALA A 202 43.26 5.39 7.84
CA ALA A 202 42.70 4.56 6.77
C ALA A 202 41.37 5.15 6.29
N MET A 203 41.27 5.38 4.99
CA MET A 203 40.08 5.90 4.30
C MET A 203 39.63 4.94 3.20
N VAL A 204 38.38 5.05 2.75
CA VAL A 204 37.84 4.24 1.64
C VAL A 204 38.68 4.36 0.35
N SER A 205 39.35 5.50 0.13
CA SER A 205 40.28 5.73 -0.99
C SER A 205 41.55 4.87 -0.92
N ASN A 206 41.88 4.31 0.24
CA ASN A 206 43.00 3.38 0.40
C ASN A 206 42.65 1.94 -0.01
N ASN A 207 41.41 1.65 -0.40
CA ASN A 207 41.04 0.35 -0.95
C ASN A 207 41.85 0.03 -2.21
N GLY A 208 42.36 -1.20 -2.29
CA GLY A 208 43.09 -1.66 -3.47
C GLY A 208 44.10 -2.75 -3.13
N ASP A 209 44.84 -3.16 -4.16
CA ASP A 209 45.84 -4.21 -4.05
C ASP A 209 47.20 -3.60 -3.72
N TYR A 210 47.78 -4.07 -2.63
CA TYR A 210 49.08 -3.64 -2.14
C TYR A 210 50.09 -4.77 -2.34
N THR A 211 51.14 -4.47 -3.09
CA THR A 211 52.19 -5.42 -3.43
C THR A 211 53.48 -5.01 -2.74
N CYS A 212 54.09 -5.91 -1.97
CA CYS A 212 55.46 -5.77 -1.50
C CYS A 212 56.39 -6.61 -2.38
N VAL A 213 57.48 -5.99 -2.83
CA VAL A 213 58.57 -6.64 -3.55
C VAL A 213 59.80 -6.64 -2.65
N VAL A 214 60.24 -7.83 -2.27
CA VAL A 214 61.35 -8.05 -1.34
C VAL A 214 62.51 -8.67 -2.11
N THR A 215 63.68 -8.02 -2.06
CA THR A 215 64.89 -8.50 -2.73
C THR A 215 65.97 -8.81 -1.71
N TYR A 216 66.61 -9.97 -1.84
CA TYR A 216 67.65 -10.41 -0.92
C TYR A 216 68.76 -11.20 -1.63
N PRO A 217 70.02 -11.06 -1.21
CA PRO A 217 71.12 -11.85 -1.74
C PRO A 217 71.23 -13.22 -1.06
N GLU A 218 71.50 -14.28 -1.83
CA GLU A 218 71.81 -15.62 -1.34
C GLU A 218 72.82 -16.29 -2.28
N ASN A 219 73.94 -16.80 -1.75
CA ASN A 219 74.96 -17.53 -2.52
C ASN A 219 75.44 -16.84 -3.81
N GLY A 220 75.59 -15.50 -3.79
CA GLY A 220 76.03 -14.70 -4.93
C GLY A 220 74.93 -14.37 -5.96
N ARG A 221 73.68 -14.74 -5.69
CA ARG A 221 72.50 -14.41 -6.51
C ARG A 221 71.57 -13.48 -5.75
N THR A 222 70.76 -12.73 -6.48
CA THR A 222 69.70 -11.90 -5.89
C THR A 222 68.36 -12.54 -6.21
N PHE A 223 67.62 -12.91 -5.18
CA PHE A 223 66.25 -13.41 -5.31
C PHE A 223 65.24 -12.30 -5.05
N THR A 224 64.09 -12.41 -5.71
CA THR A 224 62.97 -11.47 -5.58
C THR A 224 61.74 -12.24 -5.13
N LEU A 225 61.02 -11.70 -4.16
CA LEU A 225 59.74 -12.20 -3.65
C LEU A 225 58.70 -11.12 -3.83
N THR A 226 57.64 -11.42 -4.57
CA THR A 226 56.49 -10.53 -4.78
C THR A 226 55.30 -11.08 -4.02
N ARG A 227 54.69 -10.27 -3.16
CA ARG A 227 53.53 -10.68 -2.38
C ARG A 227 52.48 -9.59 -2.41
N THR A 228 51.27 -9.97 -2.80
CA THR A 228 50.15 -9.02 -2.99
C THR A 228 49.03 -9.38 -2.03
N GLN A 229 48.41 -8.36 -1.44
CA GLN A 229 47.24 -8.49 -0.60
C GLN A 229 46.24 -7.36 -0.89
N THR A 230 44.96 -7.68 -0.87
CA THR A 230 43.90 -6.69 -1.10
C THR A 230 43.56 -6.01 0.22
N VAL A 231 43.79 -4.71 0.31
CA VAL A 231 43.37 -3.91 1.47
C VAL A 231 41.94 -3.44 1.26
N LYS A 232 41.11 -3.71 2.25
CA LYS A 232 39.71 -3.30 2.29
C LYS A 232 39.43 -2.53 3.58
N VAL A 233 38.97 -1.29 3.46
CA VAL A 233 38.57 -0.46 4.59
C VAL A 233 37.13 -0.76 4.97
N VAL A 234 36.92 -1.04 6.25
CA VAL A 234 35.66 -1.48 6.85
C VAL A 234 35.24 -0.58 8.02
N GLY A 235 33.97 -0.67 8.44
CA GLY A 235 33.43 0.14 9.53
C GLY A 235 34.23 0.02 10.84
N SER A 236 34.38 1.13 11.55
CA SER A 236 35.13 1.19 12.81
C SER A 236 34.38 0.50 13.96
N PRO A 237 35.06 -0.26 14.83
CA PRO A 237 34.44 -0.82 16.03
C PRO A 237 33.98 0.25 17.04
N ASN A 238 34.54 1.46 16.98
CA ASN A 238 34.16 2.59 17.84
C ASN A 238 32.78 3.15 17.47
N ASP A 239 32.43 3.12 16.18
CA ASP A 239 31.14 3.60 15.66
C ASP A 239 30.09 2.47 15.61
N ALA A 240 30.47 1.26 16.02
CA ALA A 240 29.62 0.10 15.95
C ALA A 240 28.48 0.16 16.98
N MET A 241 27.25 0.12 16.48
CA MET A 241 26.01 0.19 17.26
C MET A 241 25.25 -1.16 17.26
N PRO A 242 24.30 -1.36 18.20
CA PRO A 242 23.28 -2.39 18.07
C PRO A 242 22.52 -2.25 16.75
N PRO A 243 21.85 -3.31 16.26
CA PRO A 243 21.14 -3.25 14.99
C PRO A 243 20.10 -2.12 15.00
N HIS A 244 19.91 -1.48 13.86
CA HIS A 244 18.94 -0.38 13.73
C HIS A 244 17.84 -0.75 12.74
N ILE A 245 16.62 -0.89 13.25
CA ILE A 245 15.45 -1.26 12.44
C ILE A 245 14.88 0.00 11.77
N TYR A 246 14.97 0.07 10.45
CA TYR A 246 14.34 1.13 9.63
C TYR A 246 12.87 0.81 9.32
N SER A 247 12.54 -0.47 9.15
CA SER A 247 11.18 -0.94 8.89
C SER A 247 10.97 -2.26 9.62
N PRO A 248 9.82 -2.52 10.29
CA PRO A 248 8.64 -1.66 10.35
C PRO A 248 8.90 -0.31 11.04
N ASP A 249 8.13 0.71 10.73
CA ASP A 249 8.20 2.04 11.35
C ASP A 249 6.89 2.30 12.09
N ASP A 250 6.95 2.93 13.26
CA ASP A 250 5.77 3.15 14.11
C ASP A 250 4.70 4.03 13.42
N HIS A 251 5.11 4.86 12.46
CA HIS A 251 4.23 5.74 11.67
C HIS A 251 3.59 5.02 10.48
N VAL A 252 4.07 3.82 10.11
CA VAL A 252 3.58 3.06 8.96
C VAL A 252 2.56 2.02 9.45
N VAL A 253 1.32 2.17 8.99
CA VAL A 253 0.23 1.22 9.28
C VAL A 253 -0.07 0.39 8.03
N TYR A 254 0.03 -0.92 8.16
CA TYR A 254 -0.29 -1.89 7.11
C TYR A 254 -1.78 -2.23 7.16
N GLU A 255 -2.58 -1.46 6.42
CA GLU A 255 -4.03 -1.67 6.34
C GLU A 255 -4.39 -2.61 5.18
N LYS A 256 -5.07 -3.73 5.48
CA LYS A 256 -5.47 -4.74 4.49
C LYS A 256 -6.89 -5.24 4.70
N GLU A 257 -7.52 -5.67 3.61
CA GLU A 257 -8.82 -6.36 3.64
C GLU A 257 -8.61 -7.88 3.78
N PRO A 258 -9.51 -8.61 4.46
CA PRO A 258 -9.42 -10.06 4.52
C PRO A 258 -9.42 -10.68 3.11
N GLY A 259 -8.45 -11.54 2.84
CA GLY A 259 -8.25 -12.17 1.54
C GLY A 259 -7.20 -11.51 0.65
N GLU A 260 -6.73 -10.30 0.98
CA GLU A 260 -5.60 -9.66 0.30
C GLU A 260 -4.25 -10.23 0.75
N GLU A 261 -3.20 -9.94 -0.03
CA GLU A 261 -1.81 -10.24 0.33
C GLU A 261 -1.25 -9.16 1.26
N LEU A 262 -0.65 -9.60 2.37
CA LEU A 262 0.06 -8.77 3.35
C LEU A 262 1.57 -8.98 3.21
N LEU A 263 2.28 -7.87 3.01
CA LEU A 263 3.72 -7.81 2.83
C LEU A 263 4.31 -6.87 3.88
N ILE A 264 5.13 -7.41 4.77
CA ILE A 264 5.76 -6.64 5.85
C ILE A 264 7.29 -6.74 5.71
N PRO A 265 7.98 -5.70 5.23
CA PRO A 265 9.43 -5.69 5.17
C PRO A 265 10.03 -5.41 6.55
N CYS A 266 10.96 -6.25 7.00
CA CYS A 266 11.87 -5.90 8.08
C CYS A 266 13.22 -5.48 7.51
N LYS A 267 13.50 -4.17 7.51
CA LYS A 267 14.74 -3.60 6.99
C LYS A 267 15.62 -3.14 8.16
N VAL A 268 16.77 -3.76 8.32
CA VAL A 268 17.67 -3.54 9.46
C VAL A 268 19.08 -3.21 8.98
N TYR A 269 19.69 -2.21 9.62
CA TYR A 269 21.09 -1.87 9.46
C TYR A 269 21.94 -2.52 10.56
N PHE A 270 23.07 -3.09 10.14
CA PHE A 270 24.10 -3.65 10.99
C PHE A 270 25.44 -2.96 10.70
N SER A 271 26.05 -2.38 11.73
CA SER A 271 27.45 -1.95 11.65
C SER A 271 28.37 -3.13 11.43
N TYR A 272 29.44 -2.92 10.66
CA TYR A 272 30.47 -3.93 10.49
C TYR A 272 31.12 -4.28 11.84
N LEU A 273 31.16 -5.56 12.16
CA LEU A 273 31.82 -6.12 13.32
C LEU A 273 32.53 -7.40 12.91
N LYS A 274 33.83 -7.48 13.22
CA LYS A 274 34.64 -8.66 12.91
C LYS A 274 34.08 -9.87 13.68
N ASP A 275 33.88 -10.97 12.97
CA ASP A 275 33.38 -12.26 13.50
C ASP A 275 31.99 -12.18 14.18
N SER A 276 31.21 -11.12 13.93
CA SER A 276 29.83 -11.00 14.43
C SER A 276 28.85 -11.75 13.54
N ARG A 277 27.91 -12.47 14.16
CA ARG A 277 26.76 -13.07 13.47
C ARG A 277 25.60 -12.08 13.51
N ASN A 278 25.27 -11.51 12.36
CA ASN A 278 24.09 -10.67 12.20
C ASN A 278 22.89 -11.55 11.88
N GLU A 279 21.83 -11.43 12.67
CA GLU A 279 20.64 -12.26 12.58
C GLU A 279 19.38 -11.39 12.53
N ILE A 280 18.44 -11.74 11.65
CA ILE A 280 17.09 -11.19 11.60
C ILE A 280 16.10 -12.35 11.63
N TRP A 281 15.05 -12.22 12.43
CA TRP A 281 13.94 -13.16 12.41
C TRP A 281 12.62 -12.48 12.74
N TRP A 282 11.54 -13.11 12.31
CA TRP A 282 10.18 -12.71 12.64
C TRP A 282 9.62 -13.55 13.78
N THR A 283 8.71 -12.96 14.55
CA THR A 283 7.83 -13.68 15.47
C THR A 283 6.39 -13.24 15.26
N ILE A 284 5.46 -14.19 15.34
CA ILE A 284 4.02 -13.97 15.23
C ILE A 284 3.43 -14.44 16.57
N ASP A 285 2.90 -13.51 17.36
CA ASP A 285 2.42 -13.77 18.72
C ASP A 285 3.45 -14.51 19.61
N GLY A 286 4.73 -14.17 19.46
CA GLY A 286 5.84 -14.75 20.21
C GLY A 286 6.33 -16.13 19.71
N LYS A 287 5.73 -16.68 18.65
CA LYS A 287 6.17 -17.94 18.02
C LYS A 287 6.91 -17.68 16.71
N LYS A 288 7.78 -18.62 16.32
CA LYS A 288 8.43 -18.57 14.99
C LYS A 288 7.39 -18.83 13.89
N PRO A 289 7.57 -18.27 12.68
CA PRO A 289 6.64 -18.49 11.57
C PRO A 289 6.41 -19.98 11.26
N GLU A 290 7.47 -20.79 11.36
CA GLU A 290 7.44 -22.25 11.12
C GLU A 290 6.53 -23.03 12.09
N ASP A 291 6.36 -22.52 13.32
CA ASP A 291 5.52 -23.15 14.35
C ASP A 291 4.05 -22.70 14.28
N THR A 292 3.72 -21.82 13.34
CA THR A 292 2.36 -21.30 13.16
C THR A 292 1.61 -22.03 12.05
N THR A 293 0.29 -22.06 12.14
CA THR A 293 -0.59 -22.68 11.13
C THR A 293 -0.78 -21.83 9.88
N ILE A 294 -0.10 -20.68 9.77
CA ILE A 294 -0.22 -19.75 8.63
C ILE A 294 0.80 -20.15 7.57
N ASP A 295 0.39 -20.18 6.30
CA ASP A 295 1.32 -20.28 5.17
C ASP A 295 2.05 -18.94 5.00
N VAL A 296 3.22 -18.82 5.64
CA VAL A 296 4.07 -17.63 5.62
C VAL A 296 5.29 -17.89 4.73
N SER A 297 5.55 -16.98 3.80
CA SER A 297 6.80 -16.98 3.04
C SER A 297 7.72 -15.86 3.51
N VAL A 298 9.00 -16.20 3.69
CA VAL A 298 10.02 -15.26 4.16
C VAL A 298 11.15 -15.20 3.14
N ASN A 299 11.34 -14.02 2.54
CA ASN A 299 12.43 -13.78 1.59
C ASN A 299 13.47 -12.84 2.20
N GLU A 300 14.75 -13.23 2.15
CA GLU A 300 15.87 -12.42 2.65
C GLU A 300 16.68 -11.81 1.51
N SER A 301 17.09 -10.55 1.68
CA SER A 301 18.01 -9.85 0.80
C SER A 301 19.03 -9.07 1.62
N VAL A 302 20.28 -9.01 1.13
CA VAL A 302 21.40 -8.37 1.82
C VAL A 302 22.07 -7.36 0.90
N ILE A 303 22.26 -6.14 1.40
CA ILE A 303 22.98 -5.06 0.72
C ILE A 303 24.19 -4.70 1.56
N LEU A 304 25.39 -4.85 0.98
CA LEU A 304 26.65 -4.47 1.62
C LEU A 304 27.08 -3.07 1.16
N LYS A 305 27.38 -2.19 2.12
CA LYS A 305 28.02 -0.90 1.85
C LYS A 305 29.50 -1.06 1.52
N VAL A 306 30.12 0.01 1.06
CA VAL A 306 31.56 0.04 0.74
C VAL A 306 32.42 -0.31 1.96
N THR A 307 31.98 0.07 3.16
CA THR A 307 32.58 -0.22 4.48
C THR A 307 32.22 -1.60 5.03
N GLU A 308 31.59 -2.47 4.24
CA GLU A 308 31.04 -3.77 4.65
C GLU A 308 29.97 -3.69 5.75
N ASP A 309 29.42 -2.51 6.03
CA ASP A 309 28.18 -2.44 6.81
C ASP A 309 27.04 -3.11 6.04
N GLU A 310 26.23 -3.87 6.74
CA GLU A 310 25.16 -4.68 6.14
C GLU A 310 23.82 -3.99 6.33
N THR A 311 23.01 -3.93 5.28
CA THR A 311 21.57 -3.66 5.38
C THR A 311 20.84 -4.89 4.90
N ARG A 312 20.20 -5.60 5.82
CA ARG A 312 19.43 -6.80 5.51
C ARG A 312 17.95 -6.48 5.52
N THR A 313 17.23 -7.03 4.55
CA THR A 313 15.78 -6.89 4.44
C THR A 313 15.15 -8.27 4.38
N GLN A 314 14.34 -8.60 5.39
CA GLN A 314 13.57 -9.83 5.46
C GLN A 314 12.08 -9.51 5.27
N LEU A 315 11.52 -9.92 4.13
CA LEU A 315 10.13 -9.67 3.77
C LEU A 315 9.25 -10.84 4.22
N LEU A 316 8.31 -10.56 5.13
CA LEU A 316 7.25 -11.49 5.52
C LEU A 316 6.06 -11.32 4.59
N SER A 317 5.67 -12.37 3.88
CA SER A 317 4.53 -12.40 2.98
C SER A 317 3.50 -13.45 3.39
N ILE A 318 2.23 -13.02 3.47
CA ILE A 318 1.05 -13.85 3.67
C ILE A 318 0.12 -13.61 2.49
N LYS A 319 -0.03 -14.62 1.61
CA LYS A 319 -0.78 -14.49 0.34
C LYS A 319 -2.26 -14.16 0.53
N LYS A 320 -2.90 -14.78 1.52
CA LYS A 320 -4.33 -14.63 1.78
C LYS A 320 -4.57 -14.49 3.28
N VAL A 321 -4.81 -13.27 3.72
CA VAL A 321 -4.85 -12.93 5.14
C VAL A 321 -6.27 -13.09 5.70
N THR A 322 -6.42 -13.70 6.88
CA THR A 322 -7.72 -13.77 7.57
C THR A 322 -7.93 -12.58 8.53
N ALA A 323 -9.16 -12.37 9.00
CA ALA A 323 -9.45 -11.31 9.97
C ALA A 323 -8.78 -11.55 11.35
N GLU A 324 -8.42 -12.79 11.67
CA GLU A 324 -7.62 -13.14 12.85
C GLU A 324 -6.15 -12.77 12.65
N ASP A 325 -5.60 -13.02 11.47
CA ASP A 325 -4.21 -12.71 11.13
C ASP A 325 -3.92 -11.21 11.16
N LEU A 326 -4.90 -10.36 10.80
CA LEU A 326 -4.78 -8.90 10.90
C LEU A 326 -4.77 -8.36 12.34
N LYS A 327 -5.12 -9.19 13.33
CA LYS A 327 -5.11 -8.84 14.77
C LYS A 327 -3.89 -9.40 15.51
N ARG A 328 -3.07 -10.22 14.83
CA ARG A 328 -1.86 -10.80 15.43
C ARG A 328 -0.74 -9.78 15.53
N ASN A 329 0.16 -10.02 16.47
CA ASN A 329 1.34 -9.19 16.68
C ASN A 329 2.52 -9.74 15.88
N TYR A 330 2.89 -9.04 14.80
CA TYR A 330 4.08 -9.32 14.01
C TYR A 330 5.24 -8.50 14.55
N VAL A 331 6.29 -9.15 15.05
CA VAL A 331 7.46 -8.47 15.60
C VAL A 331 8.70 -8.94 14.86
N CYS A 332 9.45 -7.98 14.31
CA CYS A 332 10.76 -8.24 13.76
C CYS A 332 11.82 -8.08 14.84
N HIS A 333 12.74 -9.03 14.90
CA HIS A 333 13.87 -9.03 15.81
C HIS A 333 15.16 -9.01 15.02
N ALA A 334 16.16 -8.32 15.57
CA ALA A 334 17.49 -8.29 15.00
C ALA A 334 18.56 -8.31 16.09
N ARG A 335 19.64 -9.05 15.82
CA ARG A 335 20.74 -9.22 16.78
C ARG A 335 22.10 -9.12 16.12
N ASN A 336 23.03 -8.46 16.81
CA ASN A 336 24.47 -8.52 16.54
C ASN A 336 25.25 -8.65 17.86
N ALA A 337 26.59 -8.65 17.79
CA ALA A 337 27.44 -8.74 18.98
C ALA A 337 27.34 -7.54 19.95
N LYS A 338 26.73 -6.42 19.55
CA LYS A 338 26.52 -5.23 20.41
C LYS A 338 25.18 -5.26 21.14
N GLY A 339 24.17 -5.94 20.59
CA GLY A 339 22.86 -6.03 21.23
C GLY A 339 21.78 -6.64 20.34
N GLU A 340 20.58 -6.72 20.92
CA GLU A 340 19.36 -7.21 20.30
C GLU A 340 18.30 -6.13 20.37
N VAL A 341 17.54 -5.96 19.29
CA VAL A 341 16.46 -4.99 19.17
C VAL A 341 15.27 -5.64 18.49
N ASP A 342 14.08 -5.20 18.86
CA ASP A 342 12.83 -5.68 18.31
C ASP A 342 11.88 -4.52 17.96
N ARG A 343 11.02 -4.74 16.97
CA ARG A 343 10.00 -3.78 16.60
C ARG A 343 8.76 -4.45 16.01
N ALA A 344 7.61 -4.06 16.53
CA ALA A 344 6.31 -4.54 16.07
C ALA A 344 5.84 -3.80 14.80
N ALA A 345 5.21 -4.52 13.88
CA ALA A 345 4.53 -3.94 12.73
C ALA A 345 3.08 -3.59 13.09
N ASN A 346 2.65 -2.39 12.74
CA ASN A 346 1.28 -1.94 12.98
C ASN A 346 0.35 -2.42 11.86
N VAL A 347 -0.25 -3.60 12.04
CA VAL A 347 -1.19 -4.19 11.06
C VAL A 347 -2.62 -3.90 11.51
N LYS A 348 -3.45 -3.42 10.59
CA LYS A 348 -4.87 -3.15 10.87
C LYS A 348 -5.76 -3.65 9.74
N GLN A 349 -6.98 -4.02 10.10
CA GLN A 349 -8.01 -4.29 9.11
C GLN A 349 -8.54 -2.96 8.55
N LYS A 350 -8.53 -2.84 7.22
CA LYS A 350 -9.10 -1.68 6.55
C LYS A 350 -10.61 -1.64 6.79
N ALA A 351 -11.10 -0.59 7.44
CA ALA A 351 -12.52 -0.42 7.71
C ALA A 351 -13.26 -0.03 6.41
N PRO A 352 -14.41 -0.65 6.09
CA PRO A 352 -15.21 -0.27 4.94
C PRO A 352 -15.73 1.17 5.12
N ARG A 353 -15.41 2.07 4.20
CA ARG A 353 -15.95 3.44 4.18
C ARG A 353 -17.34 3.45 3.53
N TYR A 354 -18.35 2.95 4.23
CA TYR A 354 -19.75 2.98 3.79
C TYR A 354 -20.37 4.38 3.83
N THR A 355 -19.68 5.38 4.40
CA THR A 355 -20.21 6.73 4.62
C THR A 355 -20.55 7.46 3.32
N VAL A 356 -19.75 7.27 2.26
CA VAL A 356 -19.98 7.93 0.96
C VAL A 356 -21.13 7.26 0.21
N GLU A 357 -21.22 5.93 0.24
CA GLU A 357 -22.32 5.20 -0.40
C GLU A 357 -23.66 5.45 0.31
N LEU A 358 -23.67 5.46 1.66
CA LEU A 358 -24.86 5.84 2.42
C LEU A 358 -25.27 7.30 2.11
N ALA A 359 -24.32 8.24 2.12
CA ALA A 359 -24.61 9.64 1.85
C ALA A 359 -25.16 9.86 0.43
N CYS A 360 -24.65 9.13 -0.56
CA CYS A 360 -25.16 9.15 -1.93
C CYS A 360 -26.56 8.55 -2.02
N GLY A 361 -26.80 7.42 -1.35
CA GLY A 361 -28.12 6.79 -1.27
C GLY A 361 -29.17 7.70 -0.62
N PHE A 362 -28.85 8.30 0.53
CA PHE A 362 -29.72 9.26 1.19
C PHE A 362 -29.96 10.51 0.32
N GLY A 363 -28.92 11.06 -0.31
CA GLY A 363 -29.04 12.19 -1.23
C GLY A 363 -29.99 11.91 -2.41
N ALA A 364 -29.88 10.74 -3.03
CA ALA A 364 -30.76 10.33 -4.13
C ALA A 364 -32.22 10.17 -3.67
N THR A 365 -32.46 9.57 -2.50
CA THR A 365 -33.82 9.41 -1.97
C THR A 365 -34.47 10.76 -1.64
N VAL A 366 -33.73 11.70 -1.05
CA VAL A 366 -34.23 13.04 -0.75
C VAL A 366 -34.56 13.81 -2.04
N LEU A 367 -33.68 13.73 -3.04
CA LEU A 367 -33.92 14.36 -4.34
C LEU A 367 -35.20 13.82 -5.01
N LEU A 368 -35.41 12.49 -4.95
CA LEU A 368 -36.60 11.83 -5.50
C LEU A 368 -37.87 12.32 -4.80
N VAL A 369 -37.85 12.42 -3.46
CA VAL A 369 -38.98 12.95 -2.67
C VAL A 369 -39.28 14.40 -3.04
N VAL A 370 -38.26 15.26 -3.18
CA VAL A 370 -38.44 16.66 -3.59
C VAL A 370 -39.06 16.75 -4.99
N ILE A 371 -38.61 15.94 -5.94
CA ILE A 371 -39.18 15.89 -7.29
C ILE A 371 -40.66 15.48 -7.23
N LEU A 372 -41.01 14.46 -6.45
CA LEU A 372 -42.40 14.04 -6.28
C LEU A 372 -43.27 15.14 -5.67
N ILE A 373 -42.76 15.89 -4.68
CA ILE A 373 -43.47 17.02 -4.07
C ILE A 373 -43.68 18.16 -5.08
N VAL A 374 -42.67 18.49 -5.90
CA VAL A 374 -42.78 19.52 -6.93
C VAL A 374 -43.78 19.10 -8.00
N ILE A 375 -43.72 17.86 -8.48
CA ILE A 375 -44.72 17.31 -9.43
C ILE A 375 -46.12 17.39 -8.82
N TYR A 376 -46.28 16.98 -7.55
CA TYR A 376 -47.56 17.06 -6.87
C TYR A 376 -48.10 18.49 -6.80
N HIS A 377 -47.28 19.49 -6.49
CA HIS A 377 -47.72 20.88 -6.43
C HIS A 377 -48.01 21.50 -7.80
N VAL A 378 -47.18 21.23 -8.81
CA VAL A 378 -47.38 21.72 -10.19
C VAL A 378 -48.64 21.13 -10.79
N TYR A 379 -48.84 19.82 -10.61
CA TYR A 379 -49.99 19.10 -11.12
C TYR A 379 -51.13 19.02 -10.10
N TRP A 380 -51.11 19.75 -9.00
CA TRP A 380 -52.16 19.68 -7.96
C TRP A 380 -53.54 19.95 -8.57
N LEU A 381 -53.64 20.98 -9.42
CA LEU A 381 -54.90 21.30 -10.10
C LEU A 381 -55.31 20.21 -11.10
N GLU A 382 -54.38 19.69 -11.91
CA GLU A 382 -54.65 18.64 -12.89
C GLU A 382 -54.98 17.29 -12.25
N MET A 383 -54.28 16.90 -11.16
CA MET A 383 -54.57 15.72 -10.35
C MET A 383 -55.92 15.86 -9.64
N VAL A 384 -56.24 17.03 -9.10
CA VAL A 384 -57.55 17.29 -8.49
C VAL A 384 -58.66 17.27 -9.55
N LEU A 385 -58.41 17.80 -10.75
CA LEU A 385 -59.35 17.77 -11.87
C LEU A 385 -59.53 16.35 -12.44
N PHE A 386 -58.45 15.57 -12.58
CA PHE A 386 -58.48 14.18 -13.00
C PHE A 386 -59.14 13.28 -11.94
N TYR A 387 -58.86 13.52 -10.66
CA TYR A 387 -59.56 12.89 -9.54
C TYR A 387 -61.06 13.24 -9.57
N ARG A 388 -61.44 14.50 -9.83
CA ARG A 388 -62.84 14.89 -10.03
C ARG A 388 -63.48 14.28 -11.28
N ALA A 389 -62.73 14.10 -12.36
CA ALA A 389 -63.24 13.56 -13.62
C ALA A 389 -63.39 12.03 -13.60
N HIS A 390 -62.53 11.32 -12.83
CA HIS A 390 -62.50 9.86 -12.79
C HIS A 390 -63.13 9.26 -11.52
N PHE A 391 -63.02 9.95 -10.39
CA PHE A 391 -63.55 9.53 -9.07
C PHE A 391 -64.45 10.56 -8.41
N GLY A 392 -64.65 11.73 -9.02
CA GLY A 392 -65.71 12.66 -8.64
C GLY A 392 -67.04 12.13 -9.13
N THR A 393 -67.48 11.02 -8.53
CA THR A 393 -68.90 10.71 -8.45
C THR A 393 -69.59 11.91 -7.84
N ASP A 394 -70.41 12.54 -8.68
CA ASP A 394 -71.47 13.48 -8.38
C ASP A 394 -71.91 13.41 -6.89
N GLU A 395 -71.39 14.30 -6.04
CA GLU A 395 -71.87 14.47 -4.65
C GLU A 395 -73.31 15.03 -4.60
N THR A 396 -74.05 14.96 -5.69
CA THR A 396 -75.46 15.37 -5.81
C THR A 396 -76.44 14.21 -5.65
N ILE A 397 -75.99 12.96 -5.51
CA ILE A 397 -76.88 11.77 -5.57
C ILE A 397 -77.17 11.12 -4.19
N LEU A 398 -76.50 11.53 -3.10
CA LEU A 398 -76.79 11.01 -1.75
C LEU A 398 -77.08 12.07 -0.68
N ASP A 399 -77.47 13.27 -1.09
CA ASP A 399 -78.00 14.29 -0.19
C ASP A 399 -79.43 14.57 -0.65
N GLY A 400 -80.42 14.14 0.12
CA GLY A 400 -81.87 14.29 -0.16
C GLY A 400 -82.33 15.75 -0.14
N LYS A 401 -81.72 16.61 -0.94
CA LYS A 401 -81.98 18.03 -1.08
C LYS A 401 -82.74 18.27 -2.38
N GLU A 402 -84.05 18.18 -2.29
CA GLU A 402 -84.91 18.34 -3.45
C GLU A 402 -85.07 19.81 -3.89
N TYR A 403 -84.64 20.78 -3.06
CA TYR A 403 -84.84 22.20 -3.33
C TYR A 403 -83.64 23.10 -2.95
N ASP A 404 -83.36 24.09 -3.80
CA ASP A 404 -82.25 25.05 -3.69
C ASP A 404 -82.67 26.40 -3.11
N ILE A 405 -83.93 26.79 -3.29
CA ILE A 405 -84.46 28.12 -2.97
C ILE A 405 -85.86 27.96 -2.36
N TYR A 406 -86.13 28.66 -1.25
CA TYR A 406 -87.47 28.73 -0.65
C TYR A 406 -88.07 30.12 -0.75
N VAL A 407 -89.33 30.16 -1.20
CA VAL A 407 -90.06 31.41 -1.45
C VAL A 407 -91.35 31.43 -0.62
N SER A 408 -91.51 32.49 0.18
CA SER A 408 -92.75 32.75 0.93
C SER A 408 -93.33 34.12 0.56
N TYR A 409 -94.62 34.17 0.26
CA TYR A 409 -95.37 35.37 -0.13
C TYR A 409 -96.69 35.50 0.64
N ALA A 410 -97.33 36.66 0.60
CA ALA A 410 -98.64 36.88 1.22
C ALA A 410 -99.75 36.55 0.20
N ARG A 411 -100.80 35.83 0.62
CA ARG A 411 -101.92 35.43 -0.26
C ARG A 411 -102.68 36.64 -0.80
N ASN A 412 -102.29 37.12 -1.97
CA ASN A 412 -102.95 38.13 -2.79
C ASN A 412 -102.81 37.72 -4.27
N ALA A 413 -103.87 37.86 -5.07
CA ALA A 413 -103.91 37.36 -6.46
C ALA A 413 -102.76 37.88 -7.35
N GLU A 414 -102.31 39.14 -7.14
CA GLU A 414 -101.20 39.75 -7.90
C GLU A 414 -99.82 39.17 -7.54
N GLU A 415 -99.60 38.80 -6.28
CA GLU A 415 -98.30 38.28 -5.82
C GLU A 415 -98.13 36.79 -6.18
N GLU A 416 -99.23 36.03 -6.15
CA GLU A 416 -99.27 34.63 -6.52
C GLU A 416 -98.94 34.43 -8.02
N GLU A 417 -99.52 35.25 -8.89
CA GLU A 417 -99.27 35.21 -10.33
C GLU A 417 -97.79 35.50 -10.66
N PHE A 418 -97.19 36.51 -10.02
CA PHE A 418 -95.78 36.85 -10.21
C PHE A 418 -94.84 35.73 -9.74
N VAL A 419 -95.11 35.13 -8.57
CA VAL A 419 -94.26 34.06 -8.02
C VAL A 419 -94.33 32.80 -8.87
N LEU A 420 -95.54 32.41 -9.30
CA LEU A 420 -95.77 31.15 -10.02
C LEU A 420 -95.43 31.24 -11.51
N LEU A 421 -95.70 32.36 -12.19
CA LEU A 421 -95.47 32.48 -13.63
C LEU A 421 -94.12 33.12 -13.96
N THR A 422 -93.73 34.19 -13.26
CA THR A 422 -92.54 34.97 -13.62
C THR A 422 -91.31 34.50 -12.85
N LEU A 423 -91.36 34.50 -11.52
CA LEU A 423 -90.18 34.21 -10.69
C LEU A 423 -89.74 32.75 -10.84
N ARG A 424 -90.70 31.82 -10.80
CA ARG A 424 -90.46 30.40 -11.03
C ARG A 424 -89.90 30.12 -12.41
N GLY A 425 -90.52 30.65 -13.47
CA GLY A 425 -90.06 30.43 -14.85
C GLY A 425 -88.62 30.89 -15.06
N VAL A 426 -88.24 32.01 -14.45
CA VAL A 426 -86.86 32.52 -14.51
C VAL A 426 -85.91 31.63 -13.73
N LEU A 427 -86.21 31.32 -12.46
CA LEU A 427 -85.28 30.60 -11.62
C LEU A 427 -85.16 29.11 -11.99
N GLU A 428 -86.24 28.46 -12.42
CA GLU A 428 -86.22 27.06 -12.86
C GLU A 428 -85.74 26.90 -14.31
N ASN A 429 -86.29 27.66 -15.28
CA ASN A 429 -86.01 27.42 -16.70
C ASN A 429 -84.77 28.16 -17.24
N GLU A 430 -84.50 29.41 -16.82
CA GLU A 430 -83.31 30.15 -17.29
C GLU A 430 -82.05 29.78 -16.49
N PHE A 431 -82.20 29.41 -15.22
CA PHE A 431 -81.07 29.22 -14.30
C PHE A 431 -80.96 27.83 -13.66
N GLY A 432 -81.93 26.93 -13.90
CA GLY A 432 -81.84 25.52 -13.49
C GLY A 432 -81.93 25.26 -11.98
N TYR A 433 -82.41 26.22 -11.17
CA TYR A 433 -82.59 26.02 -9.73
C TYR A 433 -83.90 25.31 -9.41
N LYS A 434 -83.92 24.40 -8.43
CA LYS A 434 -85.17 23.76 -7.94
C LYS A 434 -85.82 24.58 -6.82
N LEU A 435 -87.08 24.98 -6.97
CA LEU A 435 -87.77 25.87 -6.02
C LEU A 435 -88.78 25.13 -5.13
N CYS A 436 -88.76 25.41 -3.82
CA CYS A 436 -89.88 25.09 -2.92
C CYS A 436 -90.70 26.36 -2.66
N ILE A 437 -91.95 26.37 -3.11
CA ILE A 437 -92.86 27.52 -2.99
C ILE A 437 -93.90 27.20 -1.92
N PHE A 438 -94.07 28.10 -0.97
CA PHE A 438 -95.11 28.01 0.06
C PHE A 438 -96.49 27.89 -0.63
N ASP A 439 -97.30 26.90 -0.22
CA ASP A 439 -98.71 26.62 -0.64
C ASP A 439 -98.96 25.66 -1.84
N ARG A 440 -97.93 25.18 -2.58
CA ARG A 440 -98.12 24.10 -3.60
C ARG A 440 -97.68 22.72 -3.11
N ASP A 441 -96.54 22.67 -2.41
CA ASP A 441 -95.87 21.41 -2.04
C ASP A 441 -96.05 21.08 -0.53
N SER A 442 -97.04 21.70 0.13
CA SER A 442 -97.36 21.51 1.56
C SER A 442 -98.83 21.18 1.77
N LEU A 443 -99.13 20.15 2.57
CA LEU A 443 -100.50 19.70 2.92
C LEU A 443 -101.36 20.83 3.52
N PRO A 444 -102.68 20.88 3.24
CA PRO A 444 -103.52 22.00 3.65
C PRO A 444 -103.78 22.00 5.16
N GLY A 445 -103.42 23.10 5.83
CA GLY A 445 -103.87 23.42 7.20
C GLY A 445 -102.77 23.55 8.26
N GLY A 446 -101.99 24.64 8.22
CA GLY A 446 -101.12 25.04 9.33
C GLY A 446 -100.48 26.42 9.14
N ARG A 447 -100.00 27.06 10.23
CA ARG A 447 -99.46 28.43 10.23
C ARG A 447 -97.99 28.50 9.78
N SER A 448 -97.62 29.61 9.13
CA SER A 448 -96.41 29.79 8.29
C SER A 448 -95.04 29.62 8.97
N PHE A 449 -94.92 29.56 10.29
CA PHE A 449 -93.61 29.53 10.96
C PHE A 449 -93.11 28.12 11.32
N GLU A 450 -93.93 27.08 11.11
CA GLU A 450 -93.61 25.71 11.52
C GLU A 450 -93.19 24.78 10.35
N TYR A 451 -93.14 25.30 9.11
CA TYR A 451 -92.86 24.51 7.89
C TYR A 451 -91.48 24.74 7.25
N LEU A 452 -90.67 25.64 7.81
CA LEU A 452 -89.27 25.82 7.37
C LEU A 452 -88.42 24.52 7.41
N PRO A 453 -88.68 23.53 8.31
CA PRO A 453 -87.89 22.30 8.33
C PRO A 453 -88.13 21.39 7.11
N HIS A 454 -89.35 21.30 6.60
CA HIS A 454 -89.75 20.21 5.69
C HIS A 454 -89.20 20.33 4.26
N CYS A 455 -88.90 21.54 3.79
CA CYS A 455 -88.22 21.76 2.50
C CYS A 455 -86.68 21.77 2.61
N PHE A 456 -86.12 21.70 3.82
CA PHE A 456 -84.68 21.86 4.06
C PHE A 456 -84.08 20.81 5.01
N GLU A 457 -84.74 19.67 5.20
CA GLU A 457 -84.32 18.65 6.17
C GLU A 457 -83.15 17.83 5.63
N GLY A 458 -81.96 18.43 5.68
CA GLY A 458 -80.67 17.84 5.31
C GLY A 458 -79.51 18.65 5.91
N ASN A 459 -79.13 18.25 7.13
CA ASN A 459 -78.10 18.78 8.05
C ASN A 459 -78.50 19.88 9.05
N LYS A 460 -78.58 19.47 10.32
CA LYS A 460 -78.53 20.26 11.56
C LYS A 460 -77.13 20.88 11.76
N GLY A 461 -76.65 21.63 10.78
CA GLY A 461 -75.54 22.57 10.92
C GLY A 461 -76.12 23.98 10.93
N GLN A 462 -75.54 24.88 11.72
CA GLN A 462 -75.97 26.27 11.84
C GLN A 462 -75.96 26.97 10.47
N LEU A 463 -77.09 26.93 9.77
CA LEU A 463 -77.24 27.45 8.42
C LEU A 463 -77.51 28.96 8.49
N SER A 464 -76.49 29.75 8.15
CA SER A 464 -76.60 31.20 7.93
C SER A 464 -77.32 31.47 6.60
N TRP A 465 -78.65 31.42 6.61
CA TRP A 465 -79.46 31.77 5.45
C TRP A 465 -79.50 33.28 5.25
N LYS A 466 -79.44 33.71 3.99
CA LYS A 466 -79.64 35.13 3.65
C LYS A 466 -81.03 35.33 3.05
N VAL A 467 -81.70 36.37 3.53
CA VAL A 467 -83.06 36.74 3.09
C VAL A 467 -82.98 37.90 2.12
N ILE A 468 -83.65 37.77 0.98
CA ILE A 468 -83.89 38.87 0.05
C ILE A 468 -85.36 39.31 0.21
N TYR A 469 -85.54 40.61 0.44
CA TYR A 469 -86.85 41.25 0.49
C TYR A 469 -87.12 41.95 -0.85
N VAL A 470 -88.16 41.54 -1.55
CA VAL A 470 -88.57 42.18 -2.80
C VAL A 470 -89.88 42.93 -2.55
N GLY A 471 -89.79 44.27 -2.54
CA GLY A 471 -90.95 45.15 -2.44
C GLY A 471 -91.56 45.41 -3.83
N MET A 472 -92.84 45.09 -3.99
CA MET A 472 -93.64 45.45 -5.17
C MET A 472 -94.27 46.82 -4.94
N GLY A 473 -93.70 47.86 -5.54
CA GLY A 473 -94.21 49.24 -5.46
C GLY A 473 -94.56 49.77 -6.84
N ILE A 474 -95.83 50.11 -7.05
CA ILE A 474 -96.34 50.85 -8.22
C ILE A 474 -95.85 52.30 -8.08
N SER A 475 -95.17 52.82 -9.10
CA SER A 475 -94.66 54.19 -9.15
C SER A 475 -95.79 55.16 -9.50
N THR A 476 -96.27 55.94 -8.53
CA THR A 476 -97.00 57.18 -8.79
C THR A 476 -96.09 58.38 -8.47
N ASN A 477 -95.98 59.29 -9.44
CA ASN A 477 -95.18 60.52 -9.39
C ASN A 477 -95.53 61.39 -8.17
N PHE A 478 -94.54 61.94 -7.46
CA PHE A 478 -94.51 63.34 -6.97
C PHE A 478 -93.11 63.63 -6.40
N GLY A 479 -92.62 64.86 -6.63
CA GLY A 479 -91.22 65.25 -6.44
C GLY A 479 -90.81 65.71 -5.03
N LYS A 480 -89.49 65.87 -4.91
CA LYS A 480 -88.65 66.58 -3.92
C LYS A 480 -88.74 66.16 -2.43
N ASP A 481 -87.55 65.79 -1.94
CA ASP A 481 -87.06 65.83 -0.56
C ASP A 481 -87.98 65.32 0.56
N PHE A 482 -87.76 64.08 1.06
CA PHE A 482 -87.54 63.85 2.50
C PHE A 482 -87.14 62.40 2.87
N VAL A 483 -86.22 62.37 3.82
CA VAL A 483 -85.82 61.42 4.87
C VAL A 483 -86.67 60.14 5.10
N LEU A 484 -85.94 59.03 5.33
CA LEU A 484 -86.39 57.76 5.89
C LEU A 484 -87.32 57.93 7.10
N SER A 485 -88.58 57.52 6.95
CA SER A 485 -89.44 57.10 8.05
C SER A 485 -90.12 55.80 7.68
N ALA A 486 -90.08 54.83 8.60
CA ALA A 486 -90.69 53.53 8.47
C ALA A 486 -92.21 53.67 8.31
N SER A 487 -92.71 53.61 7.07
CA SER A 487 -94.14 53.49 6.80
C SER A 487 -94.56 52.02 6.75
N LYS A 488 -95.42 51.71 7.70
CA LYS A 488 -96.21 50.51 7.88
C LYS A 488 -97.11 50.33 6.64
N TYR A 489 -96.76 49.39 5.76
CA TYR A 489 -97.53 48.69 4.70
C TYR A 489 -96.54 48.32 3.59
N SER A 490 -95.82 47.22 3.77
CA SER A 490 -94.92 46.70 2.75
C SER A 490 -95.40 45.31 2.35
N ARG A 491 -95.90 45.20 1.12
CA ARG A 491 -96.09 43.94 0.39
C ARG A 491 -94.71 43.39 0.04
N VAL A 492 -94.21 42.42 0.82
CA VAL A 492 -92.84 41.95 0.70
C VAL A 492 -92.78 40.45 0.46
N LEU A 493 -92.32 40.08 -0.73
CA LEU A 493 -91.89 38.73 -1.04
C LEU A 493 -90.57 38.43 -0.32
N LYS A 494 -90.49 37.29 0.38
CA LYS A 494 -89.27 36.84 1.06
C LYS A 494 -88.69 35.60 0.36
N ILE A 495 -87.43 35.70 -0.04
CA ILE A 495 -86.69 34.61 -0.68
C ILE A 495 -85.54 34.21 0.24
N TYR A 496 -85.49 32.94 0.63
CA TYR A 496 -84.47 32.37 1.51
C TYR A 496 -83.47 31.55 0.68
N LEU A 497 -82.18 31.87 0.82
CA LEU A 497 -81.10 31.35 -0.02
C LEU A 497 -79.87 30.96 0.80
N LYS A 498 -79.18 29.90 0.36
CA LYS A 498 -77.86 29.55 0.90
C LYS A 498 -76.85 30.69 0.60
N PRO A 499 -75.87 30.92 1.49
CA PRO A 499 -74.97 32.08 1.39
C PRO A 499 -74.09 32.09 0.13
N ASP A 500 -73.76 30.93 -0.44
CA ASP A 500 -73.06 30.74 -1.71
C ASP A 500 -73.89 31.18 -2.93
N LYS A 501 -75.22 30.96 -2.89
CA LYS A 501 -76.15 31.34 -3.97
C LYS A 501 -76.70 32.77 -3.86
N TYR A 502 -76.61 33.39 -2.68
CA TYR A 502 -77.16 34.73 -2.41
C TYR A 502 -76.62 35.81 -3.36
N THR A 503 -75.30 35.84 -3.60
CA THR A 503 -74.65 36.92 -4.35
C THR A 503 -75.09 36.93 -5.81
N VAL A 504 -75.26 35.75 -6.40
CA VAL A 504 -75.69 35.53 -7.78
C VAL A 504 -77.18 35.84 -7.94
N VAL A 505 -78.04 35.32 -7.06
CA VAL A 505 -79.49 35.55 -7.15
C VAL A 505 -79.85 37.01 -6.85
N ASN A 506 -79.15 37.66 -5.92
CA ASN A 506 -79.36 39.07 -5.60
C ASN A 506 -78.89 40.01 -6.73
N SER A 507 -77.75 39.71 -7.39
CA SER A 507 -77.30 40.50 -8.55
C SER A 507 -78.24 40.33 -9.74
N MET A 508 -78.79 39.13 -9.96
CA MET A 508 -79.78 38.87 -11.02
C MET A 508 -81.12 39.56 -10.78
N LEU A 509 -81.67 39.49 -9.56
CA LEU A 509 -82.89 40.21 -9.19
C LEU A 509 -82.70 41.74 -9.36
N LYS A 510 -81.50 42.25 -9.05
CA LYS A 510 -81.14 43.66 -9.31
C LYS A 510 -81.02 43.98 -10.81
N ALA A 511 -80.43 43.08 -11.60
CA ALA A 511 -80.29 43.25 -13.05
C ALA A 511 -81.66 43.25 -13.76
N LYS A 512 -82.58 42.33 -13.43
CA LYS A 512 -83.95 42.34 -13.98
C LYS A 512 -84.74 43.59 -13.53
N LYS A 513 -84.55 44.05 -12.27
CA LYS A 513 -85.14 45.32 -11.79
C LYS A 513 -84.57 46.54 -12.52
N ALA A 514 -83.31 46.49 -12.98
CA ALA A 514 -82.69 47.54 -13.78
C ALA A 514 -83.17 47.53 -15.25
N VAL A 515 -83.40 46.35 -15.85
CA VAL A 515 -83.98 46.21 -17.20
C VAL A 515 -85.41 46.77 -17.25
N LEU A 516 -86.21 46.61 -16.19
CA LEU A 516 -87.55 47.21 -16.05
C LEU A 516 -87.54 48.73 -15.77
N LYS A 517 -86.42 49.32 -15.33
CA LYS A 517 -86.24 50.77 -15.15
C LYS A 517 -85.51 51.46 -16.32
N GLY A 518 -84.89 50.71 -17.22
CA GLY A 518 -84.00 51.21 -18.28
C GLY A 518 -84.68 51.66 -19.58
N VAL A 519 -86.00 51.62 -19.70
CA VAL A 519 -86.73 52.11 -20.90
C VAL A 519 -86.83 53.66 -20.93
N HIS A 520 -86.39 54.36 -19.88
CA HIS A 520 -86.35 55.82 -19.82
C HIS A 520 -85.00 56.34 -19.32
N SER A 521 -84.06 56.60 -20.24
CA SER A 521 -83.19 57.81 -20.27
C SER A 521 -81.87 57.54 -21.02
N HIS A 522 -81.81 58.00 -22.27
CA HIS A 522 -80.59 58.22 -23.06
C HIS A 522 -80.02 59.62 -22.71
N LYS A 523 -78.70 59.76 -22.39
CA LYS A 523 -77.78 60.81 -22.93
C LYS A 523 -76.39 60.91 -22.23
N LYS A 524 -75.34 60.64 -23.04
CA LYS A 524 -74.11 61.42 -23.40
C LYS A 524 -72.98 61.83 -22.41
N LYS A 525 -71.75 61.74 -22.99
CA LYS A 525 -70.47 62.53 -22.86
C LYS A 525 -69.45 62.10 -21.78
N GLU A 526 -68.11 62.17 -21.94
CA GLU A 526 -67.09 62.46 -23.01
C GLU A 526 -65.69 62.20 -22.35
N ASP A 527 -64.65 61.82 -23.12
CA ASP A 527 -63.20 61.68 -22.76
C ASP A 527 -62.47 63.06 -22.80
N PRO A 528 -61.20 63.31 -22.34
CA PRO A 528 -59.95 62.75 -22.96
C PRO A 528 -58.60 62.71 -22.15
N ASP A 529 -57.76 61.70 -22.43
CA ASP A 529 -56.39 61.74 -23.04
C ASP A 529 -55.05 62.12 -22.30
N VAL A 530 -53.98 61.46 -22.80
CA VAL A 530 -52.53 61.84 -22.99
C VAL A 530 -51.43 61.48 -21.94
N THR A 531 -50.19 61.01 -22.21
CA THR A 531 -49.48 60.18 -23.23
C THR A 531 -47.96 60.05 -22.86
N HIS A 532 -47.25 59.09 -23.50
CA HIS A 532 -45.88 59.12 -24.09
C HIS A 532 -44.65 58.41 -23.44
N LEU A 533 -44.23 57.33 -24.14
CA LEU A 533 -42.89 56.71 -24.36
C LEU A 533 -42.04 57.56 -25.39
N PRO A 534 -40.78 57.26 -25.84
CA PRO A 534 -40.16 55.92 -26.08
C PRO A 534 -38.58 55.74 -26.10
N ALA A 535 -38.18 54.46 -26.23
CA ALA A 535 -37.18 53.81 -27.13
C ALA A 535 -35.62 53.86 -27.03
N ALA A 536 -35.06 52.67 -27.36
CA ALA A 536 -33.89 52.32 -28.23
C ALA A 536 -32.46 52.31 -27.62
N GLN A 537 -31.45 51.50 -28.03
CA GLN A 537 -31.26 50.23 -28.78
C GLN A 537 -29.74 49.87 -28.77
N ASN A 538 -29.40 48.58 -28.67
CA ASN A 538 -28.33 47.77 -29.31
C ASN A 538 -26.80 48.09 -29.41
N THR A 539 -26.05 46.97 -29.28
CA THR A 539 -24.88 46.42 -30.04
C THR A 539 -23.40 46.73 -29.73
N ALA A 540 -22.69 45.65 -29.34
CA ALA A 540 -21.44 45.03 -29.87
C ALA A 540 -20.13 45.82 -30.09
N ALA A 541 -19.00 45.27 -29.58
CA ALA A 541 -17.76 44.91 -30.35
C ALA A 541 -16.61 44.43 -29.42
N GLN A 542 -15.74 43.57 -29.97
CA GLN A 542 -14.56 42.90 -29.40
C GLN A 542 -13.25 43.71 -29.52
N GLU A 543 -12.16 43.07 -29.04
CA GLU A 543 -10.72 43.32 -29.24
C GLU A 543 -10.09 44.39 -28.34
N ALA A 544 -8.85 44.31 -27.84
CA ALA A 544 -7.80 43.29 -27.71
C ALA A 544 -6.60 43.99 -27.00
N ALA A 545 -5.73 43.25 -26.29
CA ALA A 545 -4.24 43.36 -26.32
C ALA A 545 -3.50 43.20 -24.97
N GLN A 546 -2.39 42.45 -25.06
CA GLN A 546 -1.17 42.36 -24.23
C GLN A 546 -1.27 41.61 -22.88
N ILE A 547 -0.71 40.40 -22.71
CA ILE A 547 0.63 39.79 -22.94
C ILE A 547 1.64 40.08 -21.80
N SER A 548 2.29 38.97 -21.39
CA SER A 548 3.56 38.81 -20.65
C SER A 548 3.39 38.56 -19.16
N SER A 549 3.99 37.55 -18.51
CA SER A 549 4.90 36.43 -18.84
C SER A 549 5.18 35.77 -17.48
N GLU A 550 4.94 34.47 -17.29
CA GLU A 550 5.87 33.35 -17.54
C GLU A 550 6.80 33.07 -16.36
N GLU A 551 6.58 31.92 -15.70
CA GLU A 551 7.64 30.92 -15.52
C GLU A 551 7.00 29.53 -15.34
N ARG A 552 7.54 28.57 -16.09
CA ARG A 552 7.07 27.21 -16.33
C ARG A 552 7.94 26.20 -15.53
N PRO A 553 7.53 24.91 -15.47
CA PRO A 553 7.90 23.96 -14.44
C PRO A 553 9.28 23.34 -14.59
#